data_AF-A0A1B6G888-F1
#
_entry.id   AF-A0A1B6G888-F1
#
_cell.length_a   1.000
_cell.length_b   1.000
_cell.length_c   1.000
_cell.angle_alpha   90.00
_cell.angle_beta   90.00
_cell.angle_gamma   90.00
#
_symmetry.space_group_name_H-M   'P 1'
#
loop_
_entity.id
_entity.type
_entity.pdbx_description
1 polymer ?
#
loop_
_entity_poly.entity_id
_entity_poly.type
_entity_poly.pdbx_seq_one_letter_code
_entity_poly.pdbx_strand_id
1 'polypeptide(L)'
;MRRALWLSPIKTNVSSKLFPRGCSVSTWSPLATAFNSRPGRKLNLNLTKDGTGLFGIPQLHSHEGFYLLKENAIAKADELVEESCDPNRNRKMVSIFDELSDSLCRVADLAEFIRIAHPRGAFSHAAEDACITISGVVEKLNTNKELYQ
;
A
#
# COMPACT_ATOMS: atom_id res chain seq x y z
N MET A 1 16.97 -9.12 87.77
CA MET A 1 17.19 -7.66 87.67
C MET A 1 18.19 -7.38 86.55
N ARG A 2 17.80 -6.52 85.59
CA ARG A 2 18.61 -5.72 84.62
C ARG A 2 19.53 -6.52 83.64
N ARG A 3 19.21 -6.63 82.33
CA ARG A 3 19.44 -5.67 81.18
C ARG A 3 20.90 -5.15 81.16
N ALA A 4 21.68 -5.17 80.07
CA ALA A 4 21.44 -4.95 78.62
C ALA A 4 22.58 -5.63 77.79
N LEU A 5 22.42 -6.19 76.57
CA LEU A 5 22.18 -5.56 75.25
C LEU A 5 23.24 -4.46 74.97
N TRP A 6 24.13 -4.48 73.96
CA TRP A 6 24.11 -4.98 72.57
C TRP A 6 25.52 -5.01 71.92
N LEU A 7 25.65 -5.86 70.89
CA LEU A 7 26.34 -5.73 69.59
C LEU A 7 27.85 -5.49 69.49
N SER A 8 28.53 -6.49 68.93
CA SER A 8 29.03 -6.44 67.54
C SER A 8 29.22 -7.85 66.99
N PRO A 9 28.76 -8.19 65.78
CA PRO A 9 28.86 -9.55 65.26
C PRO A 9 30.27 -9.88 64.76
N ILE A 10 30.74 -11.04 65.21
CA ILE A 10 31.90 -11.78 64.73
C ILE A 10 31.70 -12.07 63.24
N LYS A 11 32.68 -11.73 62.40
CA LYS A 11 32.74 -12.16 60.99
C LYS A 11 33.01 -13.67 60.96
N THR A 12 31.96 -14.48 60.87
CA THR A 12 32.08 -15.89 60.53
C THR A 12 32.03 -16.06 59.02
N ASN A 13 33.15 -16.50 58.46
CA ASN A 13 33.21 -17.04 57.11
C ASN A 13 32.59 -18.44 57.16
N VAL A 14 31.32 -18.54 56.73
CA VAL A 14 30.66 -19.82 56.51
C VAL A 14 30.33 -19.93 55.04
N SER A 15 31.15 -20.72 54.37
CA SER A 15 30.88 -21.30 53.07
C SER A 15 29.57 -22.07 53.12
N SER A 16 28.58 -21.60 52.39
CA SER A 16 27.55 -22.39 51.71
C SER A 16 26.57 -21.42 51.08
N LYS A 17 26.29 -21.59 49.79
CA LYS A 17 24.92 -21.65 49.27
C LYS A 17 24.92 -21.88 47.76
N LEU A 18 24.31 -23.00 47.42
CA LEU A 18 23.46 -23.27 46.27
C LEU A 18 23.95 -22.78 44.90
N PHE A 19 24.34 -23.74 44.06
CA PHE A 19 24.15 -23.63 42.62
C PHE A 19 22.67 -23.26 42.35
N PRO A 20 22.37 -22.09 41.77
CA PRO A 20 21.11 -21.95 41.06
C PRO A 20 21.25 -22.80 39.81
N ARG A 21 20.35 -23.77 39.61
CA ARG A 21 20.03 -24.25 38.27
C ARG A 21 19.54 -23.02 37.51
N GLY A 22 20.45 -22.36 36.80
CA GLY A 22 20.13 -21.21 35.98
C GLY A 22 19.16 -21.66 34.92
N CYS A 23 17.93 -21.13 35.01
CA CYS A 23 16.84 -21.36 34.09
C CYS A 23 17.36 -21.34 32.66
N SER A 24 16.94 -22.30 31.84
CA SER A 24 16.97 -22.14 30.38
C SER A 24 16.18 -20.87 30.08
N VAL A 25 16.89 -19.74 29.96
CA VAL A 25 16.29 -18.50 29.48
C VAL A 25 15.80 -18.85 28.10
N SER A 26 14.48 -18.72 27.87
CA SER A 26 13.90 -18.91 26.55
C SER A 26 14.63 -17.97 25.61
N THR A 27 15.63 -18.47 24.90
CA THR A 27 16.22 -17.75 23.79
C THR A 27 15.05 -17.49 22.87
N TRP A 28 14.76 -16.21 22.67
CA TRP A 28 13.71 -15.80 21.75
C TRP A 28 13.93 -16.56 20.44
N SER A 29 12.85 -17.10 19.87
CA SER A 29 12.97 -17.73 18.56
C SER A 29 13.52 -16.68 17.58
N PRO A 30 14.26 -17.09 16.54
CA PRO A 30 14.77 -16.16 15.55
C PRO A 30 13.70 -15.19 15.01
N LEU A 31 12.46 -15.68 14.85
CA LEU A 31 11.30 -14.88 14.46
C LEU A 31 10.94 -13.82 15.51
N ALA A 32 10.83 -14.22 16.77
CA ALA A 32 10.46 -13.32 17.86
C ALA A 32 11.55 -12.26 18.08
N THR A 33 12.83 -12.62 17.92
CA THR A 33 13.95 -11.66 17.91
C THR A 33 13.82 -10.68 16.75
N ALA A 34 13.50 -11.13 15.53
CA ALA A 34 13.35 -10.26 14.37
C ALA A 34 12.22 -9.22 14.55
N PHE A 35 11.06 -9.64 15.08
CA PHE A 35 9.92 -8.74 15.28
C PHE A 35 10.12 -7.70 16.39
N ASN A 36 10.88 -8.04 17.44
CA ASN A 36 11.04 -7.18 18.61
C ASN A 36 12.38 -6.41 18.62
N SER A 37 13.21 -6.62 17.61
CA SER A 37 14.41 -5.81 17.41
C SER A 37 14.02 -4.36 17.11
N ARG A 38 14.64 -3.40 17.82
CA ARG A 38 14.48 -1.98 17.52
C ARG A 38 14.83 -1.76 16.04
N PRO A 39 13.97 -1.12 15.21
CA PRO A 39 14.26 -0.94 13.79
C PRO A 39 15.55 -0.12 13.60
N GLY A 40 16.68 -0.81 13.41
CA GLY A 40 18.01 -0.21 13.41
C GLY A 40 18.41 0.44 12.08
N ARG A 41 17.61 0.20 11.04
CA ARG A 41 17.70 0.90 9.75
C ARG A 41 16.28 1.27 9.36
N LYS A 42 16.02 2.56 9.16
CA LYS A 42 14.92 2.96 8.27
C LYS A 42 15.19 2.19 6.99
N LEU A 43 14.25 1.35 6.55
CA LEU A 43 14.32 0.83 5.19
C LEU A 43 14.41 2.07 4.30
N ASN A 44 15.57 2.31 3.69
CA ASN A 44 15.65 3.21 2.54
C ASN A 44 14.92 2.48 1.43
N LEU A 45 13.58 2.50 1.50
CA LEU A 45 12.74 2.33 0.34
C LEU A 45 13.08 3.55 -0.53
N ASN A 46 14.15 3.44 -1.31
CA ASN A 46 14.29 4.23 -2.54
C ASN A 46 13.18 3.72 -3.48
N LEU A 47 11.93 4.01 -3.11
CA LEU A 47 10.71 3.75 -3.88
C LEU A 47 10.74 4.55 -5.20
N THR A 48 11.64 5.53 -5.28
CA THR A 48 12.00 6.26 -6.47
C THR A 48 13.37 5.80 -6.93
N LYS A 49 13.41 4.92 -7.93
CA LYS A 49 14.54 4.92 -8.87
C LYS A 49 14.52 6.33 -9.48
N ASP A 50 15.60 7.09 -9.30
CA ASP A 50 15.64 8.51 -9.71
C ASP A 50 15.16 8.64 -11.17
N GLY A 51 13.98 9.26 -11.36
CA GLY A 51 13.42 9.52 -12.69
C GLY A 51 12.25 8.65 -13.14
N THR A 52 11.67 7.76 -12.33
CA THR A 52 10.37 7.11 -12.65
C THR A 52 9.25 7.67 -11.77
N GLY A 53 8.09 8.03 -12.35
CA GLY A 53 6.93 8.50 -11.58
C GLY A 53 6.32 7.40 -10.70
N LEU A 54 5.24 7.72 -9.97
CA LEU A 54 4.61 6.78 -9.02
C LEU A 54 4.31 5.42 -9.69
N PHE A 55 4.67 4.33 -9.01
CA PHE A 55 4.56 2.95 -9.51
C PHE A 55 5.25 2.67 -10.85
N GLY A 56 6.26 3.47 -11.20
CA GLY A 56 6.93 3.36 -12.50
C GLY A 56 6.17 3.99 -13.66
N ILE A 57 5.07 4.72 -13.37
CA ILE A 57 4.26 5.39 -14.39
C ILE A 57 4.89 6.74 -14.72
N PRO A 58 5.39 6.98 -15.94
CA PRO A 58 6.09 8.21 -16.29
C PRO A 58 5.24 9.47 -16.15
N GLN A 59 3.92 9.37 -16.35
CA GLN A 59 3.04 10.53 -16.20
C GLN A 59 3.00 11.02 -14.74
N LEU A 60 3.18 10.13 -13.77
CA LEU A 60 3.04 10.43 -12.35
C LEU A 60 4.35 10.90 -11.69
N HIS A 61 5.19 11.65 -12.40
CA HIS A 61 6.25 12.45 -11.77
C HIS A 61 5.69 13.62 -10.96
N SER A 62 4.51 14.11 -11.35
CA SER A 62 3.76 15.16 -10.67
C SER A 62 2.28 14.80 -10.58
N HIS A 63 1.52 15.52 -9.76
CA HIS A 63 0.10 15.24 -9.58
C HIS A 63 -0.73 15.58 -10.83
N GLU A 64 -0.26 16.51 -11.66
CA GLU A 64 -0.86 16.82 -12.96
C GLU A 64 -0.87 15.61 -13.90
N GLY A 65 -0.02 14.61 -13.67
CA GLY A 65 -0.03 13.35 -14.41
C GLY A 65 -1.36 12.61 -14.38
N PHE A 66 -2.17 12.78 -13.32
CA PHE A 66 -3.50 12.17 -13.23
C PHE A 66 -4.45 12.71 -14.29
N TYR A 67 -4.31 13.97 -14.70
CA TYR A 67 -5.07 14.52 -15.81
C TYR A 67 -4.77 13.73 -17.10
N LEU A 68 -3.50 13.53 -17.43
CA LEU A 68 -3.11 12.77 -18.62
C LEU A 68 -3.57 11.31 -18.56
N LEU A 69 -3.44 10.64 -17.41
CA LEU A 69 -3.91 9.26 -17.27
C LEU A 69 -5.42 9.14 -17.50
N LYS A 70 -6.19 10.06 -16.91
CA LYS A 70 -7.64 10.15 -17.06
C LYS A 70 -8.04 10.37 -18.51
N GLU A 71 -7.53 11.44 -19.15
CA GLU A 71 -7.89 11.78 -20.53
C GLU A 71 -7.55 10.67 -21.51
N ASN A 72 -6.39 10.02 -21.35
CA ASN A 72 -6.00 8.89 -22.20
C ASN A 72 -6.94 7.68 -22.02
N ALA A 73 -7.35 7.37 -20.80
CA ALA A 73 -8.28 6.28 -20.55
C ALA A 73 -9.67 6.57 -21.12
N ILE A 74 -10.13 7.83 -21.05
CA ILE A 74 -11.40 8.27 -21.64
C ILE A 74 -11.34 8.18 -23.16
N ALA A 75 -10.30 8.73 -23.79
CA ALA A 75 -10.13 8.67 -25.23
C ALA A 75 -10.09 7.22 -25.73
N LYS A 76 -9.36 6.35 -25.03
CA LYS A 76 -9.32 4.92 -25.35
C LYS A 76 -10.68 4.25 -25.17
N ALA A 77 -11.43 4.60 -24.14
CA ALA A 77 -12.78 4.08 -23.92
C ALA A 77 -13.73 4.50 -25.05
N ASP A 78 -13.67 5.76 -25.48
CA ASP A 78 -14.48 6.26 -26.60
C ASP A 78 -14.16 5.54 -27.91
N GLU A 79 -12.87 5.32 -28.22
CA GLU A 79 -12.45 4.51 -29.38
C GLU A 79 -13.02 3.08 -29.34
N LEU A 80 -12.97 2.43 -28.17
CA LEU A 80 -13.46 1.07 -28.00
C LEU A 80 -14.99 1.00 -28.09
N VAL A 81 -15.70 2.04 -27.62
CA VAL A 81 -17.16 2.16 -27.78
C VAL A 81 -17.53 2.34 -29.25
N GLU A 82 -16.79 3.17 -29.99
CA GLU A 82 -17.00 3.32 -31.44
C GLU A 82 -16.79 1.99 -32.17
N GLU A 83 -15.70 1.26 -31.87
CA GLU A 83 -15.45 -0.08 -32.42
C GLU A 83 -16.57 -1.08 -32.02
N SER A 84 -17.10 -0.95 -30.80
CA SER A 84 -18.18 -1.81 -30.32
C SER A 84 -19.48 -1.63 -31.12
N CYS A 85 -19.76 -0.40 -31.54
CA CYS A 85 -20.96 -0.06 -32.29
C CYS A 85 -20.80 -0.23 -33.81
N ASP A 86 -19.59 -0.49 -34.32
CA ASP A 86 -19.36 -0.68 -35.76
C ASP A 86 -19.92 -2.03 -36.24
N PRO A 87 -20.87 -2.07 -37.19
CA PRO A 87 -21.36 -3.32 -37.77
C PRO A 87 -20.29 -4.13 -38.53
N ASN A 88 -19.18 -3.48 -38.93
CA ASN A 88 -18.05 -4.11 -39.62
C ASN A 88 -16.90 -4.48 -38.66
N ARG A 89 -17.14 -4.46 -37.35
CA ARG A 89 -16.16 -4.83 -36.33
C ARG A 89 -15.52 -6.20 -36.62
N ASN A 90 -14.19 -6.25 -36.52
CA ASN A 90 -13.42 -7.48 -36.71
C ASN A 90 -13.17 -8.27 -35.41
N ARG A 91 -13.15 -7.59 -34.26
CA ARG A 91 -12.90 -8.21 -32.94
C ARG A 91 -14.16 -8.79 -32.31
N LYS A 92 -13.98 -9.76 -31.40
CA LYS A 92 -15.08 -10.28 -30.57
C LYS A 92 -15.51 -9.23 -29.57
N MET A 93 -16.83 -9.12 -29.34
CA MET A 93 -17.37 -8.12 -28.41
C MET A 93 -16.75 -8.21 -27.01
N VAL A 94 -16.66 -9.42 -26.46
CA VAL A 94 -16.05 -9.66 -25.14
C VAL A 94 -14.61 -9.15 -25.05
N SER A 95 -13.83 -9.23 -26.13
CA SER A 95 -12.44 -8.78 -26.14
C SER A 95 -12.31 -7.25 -26.16
N ILE A 96 -13.32 -6.54 -26.68
CA ILE A 96 -13.35 -5.08 -26.62
C ILE A 96 -13.80 -4.64 -25.23
N PHE A 97 -14.83 -5.27 -24.66
CA PHE A 97 -15.30 -4.97 -23.31
C PHE A 97 -14.26 -5.25 -22.22
N ASP A 98 -13.44 -6.28 -22.40
CA ASP A 98 -12.31 -6.59 -21.53
C ASP A 98 -11.27 -5.47 -21.57
N GLU A 99 -10.88 -5.02 -22.78
CA GLU A 99 -9.94 -3.90 -22.94
C GLU A 99 -10.52 -2.57 -22.45
N LEU A 100 -11.82 -2.35 -22.63
CA LEU A 100 -12.54 -1.18 -22.14
C LEU A 100 -12.51 -1.11 -20.62
N SER A 101 -12.85 -2.23 -19.98
CA SER A 101 -12.80 -2.36 -18.52
C SER A 101 -11.36 -2.21 -18.01
N ASP A 102 -10.37 -2.85 -18.63
CA ASP A 102 -8.95 -2.73 -18.23
C ASP A 102 -8.47 -1.27 -18.30
N SER A 103 -8.80 -0.58 -19.40
CA SER A 103 -8.38 0.82 -19.63
C SER A 103 -8.91 1.76 -18.54
N LEU A 104 -10.15 1.57 -18.10
CA LEU A 104 -10.79 2.41 -17.08
C LEU A 104 -10.42 1.98 -15.66
N CYS A 105 -10.57 0.68 -15.33
CA CYS A 105 -10.36 0.17 -13.98
C CYS A 105 -8.91 0.34 -13.50
N ARG A 106 -7.92 0.21 -14.39
CA ARG A 106 -6.52 0.44 -14.00
C ARG A 106 -6.26 1.86 -13.52
N VAL A 107 -6.89 2.86 -14.15
CA VAL A 107 -6.78 4.25 -13.70
C VAL A 107 -7.59 4.45 -12.43
N ALA A 108 -8.81 3.90 -12.35
CA ALA A 108 -9.67 4.01 -11.18
C ALA A 108 -9.00 3.44 -9.91
N ASP A 109 -8.50 2.21 -9.96
CA ASP A 109 -7.90 1.52 -8.81
C ASP A 109 -6.62 2.22 -8.34
N LEU A 110 -5.79 2.68 -9.29
CA LEU A 110 -4.59 3.46 -9.01
C LEU A 110 -4.93 4.80 -8.35
N ALA A 111 -5.90 5.51 -8.90
CA ALA A 111 -6.34 6.80 -8.41
C ALA A 111 -6.96 6.68 -7.01
N GLU A 112 -7.80 5.67 -6.78
CA GLU A 112 -8.42 5.42 -5.48
C GLU A 112 -7.38 5.12 -4.41
N PHE A 113 -6.37 4.30 -4.74
CA PHE A 113 -5.27 4.04 -3.81
C PHE A 113 -4.50 5.33 -3.47
N ILE A 114 -4.13 6.13 -4.47
CA ILE A 114 -3.37 7.36 -4.24
C ILE A 114 -4.18 8.41 -3.48
N ARG A 115 -5.48 8.51 -3.75
CA ARG A 115 -6.42 9.38 -3.02
C ARG A 115 -6.36 9.12 -1.52
N ILE A 116 -6.34 7.85 -1.11
CA ILE A 116 -6.33 7.44 0.29
C ILE A 116 -4.93 7.45 0.91
N ALA A 117 -3.92 6.99 0.18
CA ALA A 117 -2.61 6.64 0.76
C ALA A 117 -1.54 7.74 0.63
N HIS A 118 -1.69 8.69 -0.29
CA HIS A 118 -0.62 9.63 -0.58
C HIS A 118 -0.53 10.77 0.46
N PRO A 119 0.65 11.06 1.02
CA PRO A 119 0.79 12.04 2.11
C PRO A 119 0.63 13.51 1.65
N ARG A 120 0.82 13.78 0.36
CA ARG A 120 0.68 15.13 -0.21
C ARG A 120 -0.73 15.30 -0.80
N GLY A 121 -1.49 16.25 -0.26
CA GLY A 121 -2.87 16.51 -0.67
C GLY A 121 -3.05 16.85 -2.15
N ALA A 122 -2.06 17.45 -2.82
CA ALA A 122 -2.15 17.74 -4.25
C ALA A 122 -2.28 16.47 -5.12
N PHE A 123 -1.56 15.39 -4.75
CA PHE A 123 -1.71 14.10 -5.42
C PHE A 123 -3.06 13.46 -5.06
N SER A 124 -3.45 13.51 -3.79
CA SER A 124 -4.73 12.95 -3.35
C SER A 124 -5.91 13.60 -4.07
N HIS A 125 -5.89 14.93 -4.23
CA HIS A 125 -6.95 15.68 -4.90
C HIS A 125 -6.97 15.44 -6.42
N ALA A 126 -5.79 15.40 -7.07
CA ALA A 126 -5.72 15.08 -8.50
C ALA A 126 -6.18 13.63 -8.78
N ALA A 127 -5.84 12.69 -7.90
CA ALA A 127 -6.31 11.32 -7.99
C ALA A 127 -7.82 11.21 -7.70
N GLU A 128 -8.35 11.99 -6.77
CA GLU A 128 -9.80 12.07 -6.52
C GLU A 128 -10.57 12.53 -7.76
N ASP A 129 -10.12 13.60 -8.43
CA ASP A 129 -10.72 14.07 -9.69
C ASP A 129 -10.73 12.98 -10.77
N ALA A 130 -9.60 12.27 -10.93
CA ALA A 130 -9.50 11.16 -11.86
C ALA A 130 -10.46 10.02 -11.51
N CYS A 131 -10.51 9.61 -10.23
CA CYS A 131 -11.38 8.54 -9.76
C CYS A 131 -12.87 8.88 -9.99
N ILE A 132 -13.30 10.08 -9.61
CA ILE A 132 -14.68 10.53 -9.79
C ILE A 132 -15.05 10.55 -11.27
N THR A 133 -14.19 11.12 -12.11
CA THR A 133 -14.47 11.22 -13.56
C THR A 133 -14.58 9.85 -14.20
N ILE A 134 -13.62 8.94 -13.94
CA ILE A 134 -13.64 7.58 -14.50
C ILE A 134 -14.86 6.81 -14.01
N SER A 135 -15.25 6.97 -12.75
CA SER A 135 -16.48 6.37 -12.22
C SER A 135 -17.72 6.85 -12.99
N GLY A 136 -17.82 8.15 -13.28
CA GLY A 136 -18.89 8.70 -14.10
C GLY A 136 -18.90 8.16 -15.55
N VAL A 137 -17.73 7.92 -16.15
CA VAL A 137 -17.64 7.27 -17.46
C VAL A 137 -18.16 5.83 -17.39
N VAL A 138 -17.75 5.05 -16.38
CA VAL A 138 -18.22 3.67 -16.19
C VAL A 138 -19.74 3.62 -16.01
N GLU A 139 -20.33 4.54 -15.23
CA GLU A 139 -21.77 4.64 -15.07
C GLU A 139 -22.49 4.94 -16.40
N LYS A 140 -21.97 5.89 -17.18
CA LYS A 140 -22.49 6.21 -18.51
C LYS A 140 -22.43 4.99 -19.45
N LEU A 141 -21.33 4.24 -19.45
CA LEU A 141 -21.16 3.06 -20.28
C LEU A 141 -22.11 1.93 -19.86
N ASN A 142 -22.23 1.67 -18.56
CA ASN A 142 -23.10 0.62 -18.03
C ASN A 142 -24.58 0.88 -18.28
N THR A 143 -24.98 2.14 -18.52
CA THR A 143 -26.35 2.54 -18.83
C THR A 143 -26.59 2.82 -20.32
N ASN A 144 -25.57 2.69 -21.17
CA ASN A 144 -25.68 2.91 -22.60
C ASN A 144 -26.35 1.71 -23.28
N LYS A 145 -27.59 1.90 -23.77
CA LYS A 145 -28.39 0.85 -24.41
C LYS A 145 -27.82 0.35 -25.73
N GLU A 146 -27.10 1.19 -26.48
CA GLU A 146 -26.57 0.82 -27.79
C GLU A 146 -25.50 -0.28 -27.67
N LEU A 147 -24.76 -0.31 -26.56
CA LEU A 147 -23.75 -1.32 -26.27
C LEU A 147 -24.30 -2.72 -26.00
N TYR A 148 -25.62 -2.85 -25.81
CA TYR A 148 -26.29 -4.12 -25.48
C TYR A 148 -27.24 -4.61 -26.58
N GLN A 149 -27.25 -3.95 -27.74
CA GLN A 149 -28.03 -4.35 -28.92
C GLN A 149 -27.20 -5.29 -29.81
#